data_AF-A0A7H4MGS2-F1
#
_entry.id   AF-A0A7H4MGS2-F1
#
_cell.length_a   1.000
_cell.length_b   1.000
_cell.length_c   1.000
_cell.angle_alpha   90.00
_cell.angle_beta   90.00
_cell.angle_gamma   90.00
#
_symmetry.space_group_name_H-M   'P 1'
#
loop_
_entity.id
_entity.type
_entity.pdbx_description
1 polymer ?
#
loop_
_entity_poly.entity_id
_entity_poly.type
_entity_poly.pdbx_seq_one_letter_code
_entity_poly.pdbx_strand_id
1 'polypeptide(L)'
;MAVNLLTGERRDVSTFTNVVAMAGIGHPPRFFATLESCGVQPVKTVALADHQALSQADVAALVTAGQTLLMTEKDAVKCRDFAAANWWYLPVDAIMADERAQRLLADLATLAQR
;
A
#
# COMPACT_ATOMS: atom_id res chain seq x y z
N MET A 1 -8.04 6.71 -2.96
CA MET A 1 -7.22 7.73 -2.27
C MET A 1 -6.00 7.05 -1.68
N ALA A 2 -4.79 7.54 -1.94
CA ALA A 2 -3.61 7.11 -1.20
C ALA A 2 -3.52 7.85 0.15
N VAL A 3 -2.85 7.24 1.12
CA VAL A 3 -2.72 7.76 2.49
C VAL A 3 -1.24 7.94 2.83
N ASN A 4 -0.88 9.11 3.36
CA ASN A 4 0.47 9.39 3.84
C ASN A 4 0.75 8.51 5.05
N LEU A 5 1.87 7.81 5.03
CA LEU A 5 2.20 6.88 6.11
C LEU A 5 2.55 7.60 7.42
N LEU A 6 3.14 8.80 7.34
CA LEU A 6 3.56 9.58 8.50
C LEU A 6 2.41 10.43 9.06
N THR A 7 1.67 11.13 8.20
CA THR A 7 0.68 12.14 8.63
C THR A 7 -0.77 11.66 8.58
N GLY A 8 -1.05 10.57 7.86
CA GLY A 8 -2.42 10.11 7.60
C GLY A 8 -3.20 10.96 6.57
N GLU A 9 -2.56 11.98 5.98
CA GLU A 9 -3.15 12.78 4.90
C GLU A 9 -3.65 11.89 3.76
N ARG A 10 -4.82 12.19 3.20
CA ARG A 10 -5.37 11.46 2.05
C ARG A 10 -5.32 12.30 0.80
N ARG A 11 -4.79 11.73 -0.29
CA ARG A 11 -4.74 12.38 -1.61
C ARG A 11 -5.21 11.44 -2.70
N ASP A 12 -5.74 12.00 -3.78
CA ASP A 12 -6.06 11.20 -4.95
C ASP A 12 -4.76 10.63 -5.52
N VAL A 13 -4.75 9.31 -5.75
CA VAL A 13 -3.56 8.60 -6.21
C VAL A 13 -3.13 9.10 -7.59
N SER A 14 -4.08 9.53 -8.43
CA SER A 14 -3.82 10.07 -9.77
C SER A 14 -3.00 11.37 -9.77
N THR A 15 -2.93 12.08 -8.63
CA THR A 15 -2.22 13.36 -8.50
C THR A 15 -0.71 13.21 -8.27
N PHE A 16 -0.23 11.99 -7.97
CA PHE A 16 1.18 11.75 -7.74
C PHE A 16 1.95 11.67 -9.05
N THR A 17 3.09 12.35 -9.08
CA THR A 17 4.09 12.26 -10.16
C THR A 17 5.40 11.71 -9.60
N ASN A 18 6.30 11.25 -10.47
CA ASN A 18 7.60 10.67 -10.08
C ASN A 18 7.48 9.56 -9.01
N VAL A 19 6.55 8.63 -9.24
CA VAL A 19 6.23 7.57 -8.29
C VAL A 19 7.21 6.41 -8.42
N VAL A 20 7.79 5.98 -7.30
CA VAL A 20 8.38 4.65 -7.14
C VAL A 20 7.35 3.80 -6.42
N ALA A 21 7.08 2.59 -6.94
CA ALA A 21 6.14 1.66 -6.33
C ALA A 21 6.88 0.45 -5.75
N MET A 22 6.52 0.02 -4.54
CA MET A 22 7.02 -1.23 -3.95
C MET A 22 5.90 -2.14 -3.46
N ALA A 23 6.10 -3.45 -3.54
CA ALA A 23 5.13 -4.41 -3.03
C ALA A 23 5.78 -5.73 -2.58
N GLY A 24 5.56 -6.09 -1.32
CA GLY A 24 5.91 -7.36 -0.68
C GLY A 24 4.67 -8.24 -0.46
N ILE A 25 4.04 -8.68 -1.55
CA ILE A 25 2.87 -9.57 -1.55
C ILE A 25 3.12 -10.75 -2.50
N GLY A 26 2.32 -11.82 -2.40
CA GLY A 26 2.47 -13.02 -3.25
C GLY A 26 2.47 -12.79 -4.77
N HIS A 27 1.93 -11.67 -5.27
CA HIS A 27 2.03 -11.28 -6.68
C HIS A 27 2.18 -9.75 -6.85
N PRO A 28 3.40 -9.19 -6.69
CA PRO A 28 3.66 -7.75 -6.73
C PRO A 28 3.15 -7.04 -8.01
N PRO A 29 3.22 -7.62 -9.23
CA PRO A 29 2.70 -6.98 -10.43
C PRO A 29 1.23 -6.55 -10.34
N ARG A 30 0.40 -7.22 -9.53
CA ARG A 30 -1.01 -6.85 -9.33
C ARG A 30 -1.14 -5.45 -8.72
N PHE A 31 -0.25 -5.10 -7.80
CA PHE A 31 -0.25 -3.78 -7.18
C PHE A 31 0.13 -2.69 -8.20
N PHE A 32 1.17 -2.94 -9.00
CA PHE A 32 1.61 -1.98 -10.03
C PHE A 32 0.53 -1.75 -11.09
N ALA A 33 -0.10 -2.81 -11.57
CA ALA A 33 -1.24 -2.71 -12.50
C ALA A 33 -2.44 -1.94 -11.90
N THR A 34 -2.64 -2.02 -10.58
CA THR A 34 -3.67 -1.22 -9.88
C THR A 34 -3.31 0.26 -9.86
N LEU A 35 -2.04 0.61 -9.67
CA LEU A 35 -1.59 2.01 -9.78
C LEU A 35 -1.80 2.55 -11.19
N GLU A 36 -1.46 1.76 -12.20
CA GLU A 36 -1.64 2.10 -13.61
C GLU A 36 -3.11 2.32 -13.96
N SER A 37 -4.01 1.45 -13.49
CA SER A 37 -5.45 1.61 -13.72
C SER A 37 -6.04 2.83 -12.99
N CYS A 38 -5.41 3.27 -11.90
CA CYS A 38 -5.74 4.52 -11.23
C CYS A 38 -5.06 5.77 -11.85
N GLY A 39 -4.38 5.62 -12.99
CA GLY A 39 -3.75 6.73 -13.72
C GLY A 39 -2.33 7.09 -13.28
N VAL A 40 -1.69 6.26 -12.44
CA VAL A 40 -0.30 6.45 -12.02
C VAL A 40 0.61 5.53 -12.78
N GLN A 41 1.64 6.08 -13.42
CA GLN A 41 2.68 5.30 -14.09
C GLN A 41 3.97 5.38 -13.25
N PRO A 42 4.31 4.34 -12.47
CA PRO A 42 5.52 4.36 -11.66
C PRO A 42 6.77 4.46 -12.54
N VAL A 43 7.70 5.35 -12.20
CA VAL A 43 9.00 5.45 -12.86
C VAL A 43 9.92 4.28 -12.50
N LYS A 44 9.60 3.57 -11.42
CA LYS A 44 10.31 2.38 -10.93
C LYS A 44 9.36 1.52 -10.13
N THR A 45 9.46 0.20 -10.31
CA THR A 45 8.73 -0.81 -9.52
C THR A 45 9.72 -1.71 -8.78
N VAL A 46 9.41 -2.04 -7.53
CA VAL A 46 10.27 -2.85 -6.66
C VAL A 46 9.44 -3.98 -6.06
N ALA A 47 9.65 -5.19 -6.57
CA ALA A 47 9.06 -6.39 -5.99
C ALA A 47 9.90 -6.84 -4.78
N LEU A 48 9.22 -7.11 -3.66
CA LEU A 48 9.83 -7.59 -2.43
C LEU A 48 9.29 -8.98 -2.11
N ALA A 49 10.02 -9.75 -1.31
CA ALA A 49 9.47 -11.00 -0.78
C ALA A 49 8.36 -10.70 0.24
N ASP A 50 7.33 -11.56 0.30
CA ASP A 50 6.13 -11.37 1.12
C ASP A 50 6.45 -11.05 2.60
N HIS A 51 7.47 -11.73 3.13
CA HIS A 51 7.95 -11.62 4.51
C HIS A 51 9.32 -10.96 4.63
N GLN A 52 9.76 -10.20 3.62
CA GLN A 52 11.01 -9.46 3.73
C GLN A 52 10.96 -8.50 4.91
N ALA A 53 11.97 -8.57 5.77
CA ALA A 53 12.22 -7.58 6.81
C ALA A 53 12.67 -6.28 6.15
N LEU A 54 12.10 -5.15 6.57
CA LEU A 54 12.38 -3.84 6.01
C LEU A 54 13.02 -2.97 7.08
N SER A 55 14.22 -2.46 6.80
CA SER A 55 14.81 -1.37 7.57
C SER A 55 14.49 -0.02 6.92
N GLN A 56 14.58 1.06 7.71
CA GLN A 56 14.44 2.41 7.18
C GLN A 56 15.41 2.70 6.04
N ALA A 57 16.66 2.24 6.15
CA ALA A 57 17.70 2.45 5.15
C ALA A 57 17.36 1.76 3.83
N ASP A 58 16.86 0.51 3.88
CA ASP A 58 16.50 -0.25 2.69
C ASP A 58 15.38 0.45 1.91
N VAL A 59 14.35 0.92 2.61
CA VAL A 59 13.19 1.57 1.99
C VAL A 59 13.53 2.97 1.50
N ALA A 60 14.33 3.74 2.26
CA ALA A 60 14.78 5.07 1.86
C ALA A 60 15.67 5.02 0.61
N ALA A 61 16.49 3.97 0.45
CA ALA A 61 17.33 3.78 -0.73
C ALA A 61 16.53 3.49 -2.02
N LEU A 62 15.24 3.16 -1.93
CA LEU A 62 14.41 2.91 -3.11
C LEU A 62 14.10 4.18 -3.90
N VAL A 63 14.12 5.34 -3.23
CA VAL A 63 13.72 6.64 -3.76
C VAL A 63 14.86 7.65 -3.76
N THR A 64 14.81 8.61 -4.67
CA THR A 64 15.68 9.79 -4.69
C THR A 64 14.88 11.06 -4.38
N ALA A 65 15.59 12.19 -4.24
CA ALA A 65 14.97 13.47 -3.96
C ALA A 65 13.90 13.82 -5.02
N GLY A 66 12.70 14.20 -4.56
CA GLY A 66 11.56 14.56 -5.42
C GLY A 66 10.71 13.37 -5.89
N GLN A 67 11.05 12.13 -5.52
CA GLN A 67 10.21 10.95 -5.79
C GLN A 67 9.23 10.68 -4.64
N THR A 68 8.07 10.12 -4.98
CA THR A 68 7.10 9.62 -3.99
C THR A 68 7.17 8.10 -3.95
N LEU A 69 7.22 7.52 -2.75
CA LEU A 69 7.11 6.07 -2.59
C LEU A 69 5.64 5.69 -2.36
N LEU A 70 5.09 4.84 -3.23
CA LEU A 70 3.80 4.19 -3.03
C LEU A 70 4.01 2.70 -2.72
N MET A 71 3.37 2.22 -1.65
CA MET A 71 3.44 0.82 -1.23
C MET A 71 2.07 0.23 -0.95
N THR A 72 2.02 -1.10 -0.77
CA THR A 72 0.81 -1.76 -0.28
C THR A 72 0.57 -1.40 1.18
N GLU A 73 -0.69 -1.46 1.64
CA GLU A 73 -1.01 -1.23 3.06
C GLU A 73 -0.27 -2.20 3.99
N LYS A 74 -0.08 -3.45 3.55
CA LYS A 74 0.69 -4.46 4.29
C LYS A 74 2.14 -4.04 4.52
N ASP A 75 2.82 -3.53 3.48
CA ASP A 75 4.19 -3.05 3.63
C ASP A 75 4.24 -1.76 4.46
N ALA A 76 3.19 -0.94 4.40
CA ALA A 76 3.07 0.26 5.21
C ALA A 76 3.03 -0.04 6.72
N VAL A 77 2.41 -1.15 7.13
CA VAL A 77 2.44 -1.61 8.54
C VAL A 77 3.88 -1.86 9.01
N LYS A 78 4.75 -2.42 8.15
CA LYS A 78 6.16 -2.67 8.48
C LYS A 78 7.00 -1.39 8.57
N CYS A 79 6.62 -0.36 7.80
CA CYS A 79 7.39 0.88 7.66
C CYS A 79 6.95 2.00 8.62
N ARG A 80 5.84 1.83 9.35
CA ARG A 80 5.16 2.90 10.08
C ARG A 80 6.06 3.60 11.10
N ASP A 81 6.88 2.85 11.83
CA ASP A 81 7.73 3.37 12.91
C ASP A 81 8.86 4.28 12.40
N PHE A 82 9.17 4.24 11.10
CA PHE A 82 10.28 4.99 10.50
C PHE A 82 9.87 5.71 9.21
N ALA A 83 8.57 5.99 9.06
CA ALA A 83 8.00 6.57 7.85
C ALA A 83 8.61 7.93 7.49
N ALA A 84 8.90 8.13 6.20
CA ALA A 84 9.28 9.43 5.66
C ALA A 84 8.06 10.20 5.12
N ALA A 85 8.18 11.53 5.03
CA ALA A 85 7.08 12.40 4.62
C ALA A 85 6.54 12.14 3.21
N ASN A 86 7.35 11.59 2.32
CA ASN A 86 7.00 11.24 0.94
C ASN A 86 6.61 9.76 0.76
N TRP A 87 6.32 9.03 1.85
CA TRP A 87 5.89 7.64 1.79
C TRP A 87 4.38 7.53 1.96
N TRP A 88 3.77 6.80 1.05
CA TRP A 88 2.34 6.68 0.89
C TRP A 88 1.96 5.22 0.69
N TYR A 89 0.76 4.86 1.09
CA TYR A 89 0.20 3.55 0.77
C TYR A 89 -1.16 3.70 0.11
N LEU A 90 -1.52 2.73 -0.73
CA LEU A 90 -2.85 2.66 -1.32
C LEU A 90 -3.68 1.63 -0.54
N PRO A 91 -4.70 2.07 0.22
CA PRO A 91 -5.68 1.16 0.80
C PRO A 91 -6.44 0.45 -0.30
N VAL A 92 -6.74 -0.84 -0.08
CA VAL A 92 -7.60 -1.61 -0.97
C VAL A 92 -8.75 -2.15 -0.14
N ASP A 93 -9.94 -1.61 -0.38
CA ASP A 93 -11.15 -2.07 0.28
C ASP A 93 -11.69 -3.32 -0.42
N ALA A 94 -11.90 -4.39 0.35
CA ALA A 94 -12.59 -5.57 -0.14
C ALA A 94 -14.10 -5.31 -0.15
N ILE A 95 -14.70 -5.20 -1.33
CA ILE A 95 -16.16 -5.14 -1.47
C ILE A 95 -16.68 -6.57 -1.61
N MET A 96 -17.32 -7.07 -0.55
CA MET A 96 -17.99 -8.37 -0.57
C MET A 96 -19.43 -8.22 -1.06
N ALA A 97 -19.67 -8.50 -2.33
CA ALA A 97 -21.01 -8.46 -2.93
C ALA A 97 -21.82 -9.76 -2.71
N ASP A 98 -21.18 -10.84 -2.26
CA ASP A 98 -21.82 -12.14 -2.05
C ASP A 98 -22.47 -12.24 -0.66
N GLU A 99 -23.75 -12.63 -0.61
CA GLU A 99 -24.52 -12.74 0.65
C GLU A 99 -23.93 -13.75 1.64
N ARG A 100 -23.32 -14.84 1.18
CA ARG A 100 -22.65 -15.81 2.06
C ARG A 100 -21.38 -15.20 2.65
N ALA A 101 -20.61 -14.46 1.85
CA ALA A 101 -19.42 -13.78 2.32
C ALA A 101 -19.77 -12.70 3.38
N GLN A 102 -20.86 -11.96 3.16
CA GLN A 102 -21.37 -10.99 4.13
C GLN A 102 -21.81 -11.65 5.44
N ARG A 103 -22.51 -12.79 5.36
CA ARG A 103 -22.95 -13.53 6.53
C ARG A 103 -21.78 -14.09 7.34
N LEU A 104 -20.77 -14.64 6.66
CA LEU A 104 -19.53 -15.08 7.31
C LEU A 104 -18.84 -13.91 8.03
N LEU A 105 -18.81 -12.73 7.40
CA LEU A 105 -18.22 -11.54 8.01
C LEU A 105 -18.95 -11.11 9.29
N ALA A 106 -20.28 -11.16 9.28
CA ALA A 106 -21.12 -10.84 10.44
C ALA A 106 -20.89 -11.83 11.60
N ASP A 107 -20.77 -13.11 11.30
CA ASP A 107 -20.49 -14.15 12.30
C ASP A 107 -19.11 -13.95 12.94
N LEU A 108 -18.07 -13.67 12.13
CA LEU A 108 -16.72 -13.37 12.63
C LEU A 108 -16.70 -12.11 13.51
N ALA A 109 -17.40 -11.05 13.09
CA ALA A 109 -17.49 -9.81 13.87
C ALA A 109 -18.15 -10.02 15.24
N THR A 110 -19.19 -10.85 15.29
CA THR A 110 -19.89 -11.21 16.54
C THR A 110 -18.98 -11.98 17.50
N LEU A 111 -18.13 -12.87 16.97
CA LEU A 111 -17.16 -13.62 17.76
C LEU A 111 -16.03 -12.75 18.31
N ALA A 112 -15.56 -11.77 17.52
CA ALA A 112 -14.49 -10.86 17.93
C ALA A 112 -14.91 -9.83 19.01
N GLN A 113 -16.21 -9.71 19.29
CA GLN A 113 -16.78 -8.80 20.30
C GLN A 113 -17.07 -9.52 21.64
N ARG A 114 -16.72 -10.80 21.77
CA ARG A 114 -16.78 -11.57 23.02
C ARG A 114 -15.39 -11.70 23.63
#